data_AF-T1ALC9-F1
#
_entry.id   AF-T1ALC9-F1
#
_cell.length_a   1.000
_cell.length_b   1.000
_cell.length_c   1.000
_cell.angle_alpha   90.00
_cell.angle_beta   90.00
_cell.angle_gamma   90.00
#
_symmetry.space_group_name_H-M   'P 1'
#
loop_
_entity.id
_entity.type
_entity.pdbx_description
1 polymer ?
#
loop_
_entity_poly.entity_id
_entity_poly.type
_entity_poly.pdbx_seq_one_letter_code
_entity_poly.pdbx_strand_id
1 'polypeptide(L)'
;LQERRDAYELVVRRSPHYFSAQRPRGPVNYATQSAQLSEIRELAPDQATWSFSSQQATLRQLNKAFESFFRRVKSGETPGYPRFKAAHRFDSVLWPKDGDGAKWVPETNRVYLQGVGHVRVTSPP
;
A
#
# COMPACT_ATOMS: atom_id res chain seq x y z
N LEU A 1 -3.43 -3.55 -0.68
CA LEU A 1 -4.77 -3.63 -1.35
C LEU A 1 -5.86 -4.10 -0.39
N GLN A 2 -5.57 -5.12 0.43
CA GLN A 2 -6.37 -5.46 1.62
C GLN A 2 -6.40 -4.28 2.61
N GLU A 3 -5.26 -3.68 2.92
CA GLU A 3 -5.16 -2.43 3.72
C GLU A 3 -6.07 -1.29 3.26
N ARG A 4 -6.19 -1.05 1.93
CA ARG A 4 -7.13 -0.05 1.41
C ARG A 4 -8.57 -0.53 1.46
N ARG A 5 -8.84 -1.84 1.37
CA ARG A 5 -10.16 -2.40 1.61
C ARG A 5 -10.55 -2.29 3.08
N ASP A 6 -9.63 -2.49 4.01
CA ASP A 6 -9.87 -2.38 5.45
C ASP A 6 -10.00 -0.91 5.85
N ALA A 7 -9.13 -0.03 5.35
CA ALA A 7 -9.26 1.42 5.43
C ALA A 7 -10.60 1.90 4.86
N TYR A 8 -10.97 1.41 3.67
CA TYR A 8 -12.22 1.77 3.01
C TYR A 8 -13.43 1.16 3.73
N GLU A 9 -13.34 -0.05 4.28
CA GLU A 9 -14.38 -0.65 5.12
C GLU A 9 -14.62 0.18 6.38
N LEU A 10 -13.55 0.52 7.11
CA LEU A 10 -13.61 1.27 8.37
C LEU A 10 -14.01 2.73 8.17
N VAL A 11 -13.37 3.43 7.24
CA VAL A 11 -13.52 4.88 7.05
C VAL A 11 -14.66 5.22 6.09
N VAL A 12 -14.98 4.32 5.16
CA VAL A 12 -15.85 4.64 4.01
C VAL A 12 -17.12 3.79 3.99
N ARG A 13 -17.10 2.47 4.18
CA ARG A 13 -18.28 1.58 4.08
C ARG A 13 -19.11 1.53 5.38
N ARG A 14 -18.45 1.54 6.54
CA ARG A 14 -19.11 1.62 7.86
C ARG A 14 -19.43 3.05 8.29
N SER A 15 -18.99 4.04 7.52
CA SER A 15 -19.38 5.43 7.75
C SER A 15 -20.86 5.61 7.40
N PRO A 16 -21.70 6.11 8.33
CA PRO A 16 -23.11 6.42 8.07
C PRO A 16 -23.34 7.38 6.89
N HIS A 17 -22.27 8.03 6.42
CA HIS A 17 -22.30 9.11 5.45
C HIS A 17 -21.78 8.70 4.06
N TYR A 18 -21.55 7.41 3.79
CA TYR A 18 -20.94 6.97 2.52
C TYR A 18 -21.68 7.43 1.26
N PHE A 19 -23.02 7.29 1.28
CA PHE A 19 -23.91 7.76 0.21
C PHE A 19 -24.51 9.13 0.52
N SER A 20 -24.11 9.80 1.60
CA SER A 20 -24.70 11.07 2.02
C SER A 20 -23.84 12.27 1.59
N ALA A 21 -24.45 13.46 1.63
CA ALA A 21 -23.78 14.71 1.30
C ALA A 21 -22.56 15.02 2.21
N GLN A 22 -22.47 14.36 3.36
CA GLN A 22 -21.42 14.52 4.38
C GLN A 22 -20.22 13.59 4.17
N ARG A 23 -20.16 12.82 3.06
CA ARG A 23 -18.97 12.05 2.71
C ARG A 23 -17.73 12.97 2.68
N PRO A 24 -16.58 12.55 3.24
CA PRO A 24 -15.33 13.30 3.12
C PRO A 24 -15.01 13.58 1.64
N ARG A 25 -15.01 14.85 1.26
CA ARG A 25 -14.59 15.33 -0.06
C ARG A 25 -13.17 15.86 0.08
N GLY A 26 -12.20 15.06 -0.33
CA GLY A 26 -10.80 15.44 -0.29
C GLY A 26 -10.03 14.79 -1.44
N PRO A 27 -8.92 15.40 -1.87
CA PRO A 27 -8.06 14.81 -2.88
C PRO A 27 -7.52 13.46 -2.37
N VAL A 28 -7.64 12.43 -3.20
CA VAL A 28 -7.12 11.10 -2.91
C VAL A 28 -5.68 11.04 -3.43
N ASN A 29 -4.74 11.50 -2.62
CA ASN A 29 -3.31 11.52 -2.94
C ASN A 29 -2.48 10.67 -1.97
N TYR A 30 -1.20 10.49 -2.27
CA TYR A 30 -0.29 9.74 -1.41
C TYR A 30 -0.22 10.28 0.02
N ALA A 31 -0.08 11.59 0.22
CA ALA A 31 0.08 12.19 1.54
C ALA A 31 -1.10 11.89 2.46
N THR A 32 -2.33 12.07 1.96
CA THR A 32 -3.56 11.74 2.70
C THR A 32 -3.63 10.25 3.02
N GLN A 33 -3.32 9.37 2.06
CA GLN A 33 -3.38 7.92 2.30
C GLN A 33 -2.30 7.42 3.24
N SER A 34 -1.10 8.01 3.21
CA SER A 34 -0.02 7.64 4.13
C SER A 34 -0.33 8.05 5.57
N ALA A 35 -0.99 9.21 5.76
CA ALA A 35 -1.45 9.63 7.08
C ALA A 35 -2.53 8.69 7.63
N GLN A 36 -3.52 8.35 6.80
CA GLN A 36 -4.54 7.36 7.14
C GLN A 36 -3.94 6.00 7.49
N LEU A 37 -2.87 5.58 6.81
CA LEU A 37 -2.19 4.31 7.10
C LEU A 37 -1.59 4.30 8.52
N SER A 38 -1.06 5.42 9.00
CA SER A 38 -0.60 5.52 10.39
C SER A 38 -1.75 5.29 11.36
N GLU A 39 -2.88 5.98 11.18
CA GLU A 39 -4.08 5.83 12.01
C GLU A 39 -4.63 4.39 11.97
N ILE A 40 -4.65 3.77 10.79
CA ILE A 40 -5.10 2.38 10.63
C ILE A 40 -4.24 1.42 11.45
N ARG A 41 -2.92 1.63 11.47
CA ARG A 41 -2.00 0.76 12.22
C ARG A 41 -2.18 0.90 13.73
N GLU A 42 -2.63 2.05 14.22
CA GLU A 42 -2.98 2.23 15.64
C GLU A 42 -4.28 1.48 15.99
N LEU A 43 -5.26 1.49 15.10
CA LEU A 43 -6.58 0.90 15.32
C LEU A 43 -6.65 -0.60 14.99
N ALA A 44 -5.73 -1.11 14.18
CA ALA A 44 -5.72 -2.47 13.65
C ALA A 44 -4.34 -3.13 13.89
N PRO A 45 -4.15 -3.83 15.02
CA PRO A 45 -2.85 -4.43 15.38
C PRO A 45 -2.31 -5.44 14.36
N ASP A 46 -3.18 -6.11 13.61
CA ASP A 46 -2.81 -6.97 12.49
C ASP A 46 -2.09 -6.19 11.39
N GLN A 47 -2.50 -4.95 11.12
CA GLN A 47 -1.83 -4.07 10.18
C GLN A 47 -0.48 -3.57 10.71
N ALA A 48 -0.37 -3.35 12.03
CA ALA A 48 0.88 -2.94 12.66
C ALA A 48 1.99 -4.01 12.60
N THR A 49 1.62 -5.28 12.44
CA THR A 49 2.55 -6.43 12.35
C THR A 49 3.47 -6.33 11.14
N TRP A 50 3.00 -5.74 10.04
CA TRP A 50 3.73 -5.64 8.78
C TRP A 50 4.63 -4.40 8.72
N SER A 51 5.62 -4.40 7.82
CA SER A 51 6.50 -3.26 7.55
C SER A 51 5.71 -2.03 7.06
N PHE A 52 5.79 -0.92 7.79
CA PHE A 52 5.12 0.33 7.42
C PHE A 52 5.66 0.90 6.10
N SER A 53 6.98 0.87 5.91
CA SER A 53 7.64 1.34 4.70
C SER A 53 7.23 0.55 3.44
N SER A 54 6.98 -0.75 3.59
CA SER A 54 6.46 -1.60 2.52
C SER A 54 4.99 -1.30 2.16
N GLN A 55 4.13 -1.10 3.17
CA GLN A 55 2.74 -0.68 2.97
C GLN A 55 2.68 0.68 2.26
N GLN A 56 3.49 1.65 2.70
CA GLN A 56 3.63 2.94 2.02
C GLN A 56 4.16 2.82 0.59
N ALA A 57 5.05 1.87 0.30
CA ALA A 57 5.57 1.63 -1.04
C ALA A 57 4.45 1.24 -2.02
N THR A 58 3.52 0.40 -1.55
CA THR A 58 2.30 0.04 -2.30
C THR A 58 1.43 1.27 -2.58
N LEU A 59 1.25 2.17 -1.60
CA LEU A 59 0.53 3.44 -1.80
C LEU A 59 1.23 4.35 -2.82
N ARG A 60 2.57 4.42 -2.81
CA ARG A 60 3.34 5.18 -3.80
C ARG A 60 3.18 4.64 -5.21
N GLN A 61 3.22 3.32 -5.39
CA GLN A 61 3.01 2.70 -6.71
C GLN A 61 1.62 3.01 -7.26
N LEU A 62 0.62 2.99 -6.39
CA LEU A 62 -0.74 3.35 -6.75
C LEU A 62 -0.87 4.83 -7.14
N ASN A 63 -0.28 5.74 -6.37
CA ASN A 63 -0.26 7.16 -6.68
C ASN A 63 0.39 7.42 -8.05
N LYS A 64 1.54 6.79 -8.34
CA LYS A 64 2.21 6.90 -9.65
C LYS A 64 1.35 6.42 -10.82
N ALA A 65 0.57 5.35 -10.63
CA ALA A 65 -0.34 4.85 -11.66
C ALA A 65 -1.45 5.87 -11.97
N PHE A 66 -2.02 6.49 -10.95
CA PHE A 66 -3.03 7.55 -11.12
C PHE A 66 -2.45 8.85 -11.67
N GLU A 67 -1.25 9.27 -11.24
CA GLU A 67 -0.55 10.42 -11.82
C GLU A 67 -0.33 10.23 -13.31
N SER A 68 0.12 9.04 -13.72
CA SER A 68 0.31 8.70 -15.13
C SER A 68 -1.02 8.70 -15.90
N PHE A 69 -2.09 8.17 -15.31
CA PHE A 69 -3.43 8.20 -15.88
C PHE A 69 -3.91 9.64 -16.12
N PHE A 70 -3.88 10.50 -15.09
CA PHE A 70 -4.33 11.87 -15.19
C PHE A 70 -3.43 12.74 -16.09
N ARG A 71 -2.13 12.45 -16.16
CA ARG A 71 -1.22 13.09 -17.12
C ARG A 71 -1.69 12.85 -18.56
N ARG A 72 -2.03 11.60 -18.91
CA ARG A 72 -2.52 11.23 -20.25
C ARG A 72 -3.90 11.83 -20.55
N VAL A 73 -4.78 11.89 -19.56
CA VAL A 73 -6.07 12.61 -19.68
C VAL A 73 -5.83 14.08 -20.06
N LYS A 74 -4.91 14.75 -19.36
CA LYS A 74 -4.58 16.16 -19.59
C LYS A 74 -3.93 16.41 -20.95
N SER A 75 -3.18 15.45 -21.49
CA SER A 75 -2.56 15.56 -22.83
C SER A 75 -3.50 15.18 -23.98
N GLY A 76 -4.75 14.80 -23.70
CA GLY A 76 -5.70 14.36 -24.74
C GLY A 76 -5.37 13.00 -25.35
N GLU A 77 -4.48 12.22 -24.73
CA GLU A 77 -4.18 10.85 -25.13
C GLU A 77 -5.33 9.89 -24.75
N THR A 78 -5.26 8.63 -25.20
CA THR A 78 -6.17 7.57 -24.74
C THR A 78 -5.57 6.85 -23.51
N PRO A 79 -5.97 7.17 -22.27
CA PRO A 79 -5.46 6.50 -21.08
C PRO A 79 -6.16 5.15 -20.84
N GLY A 80 -5.41 4.18 -20.29
CA GLY A 80 -5.99 3.02 -19.61
C GLY A 80 -6.19 3.32 -18.12
N TYR A 81 -7.37 3.02 -17.57
CA TYR A 81 -7.64 3.21 -16.15
C TYR A 81 -6.78 2.25 -15.28
N PRO A 82 -6.14 2.72 -14.19
CA PRO A 82 -5.38 1.85 -13.29
C PRO A 82 -6.23 0.69 -12.75
N ARG A 83 -5.74 -0.55 -12.94
CA ARG A 83 -6.47 -1.75 -12.47
C ARG A 83 -5.98 -2.17 -11.09
N PHE A 84 -6.93 -2.38 -10.20
CA PHE A 84 -6.67 -2.95 -8.89
C PHE A 84 -6.58 -4.48 -9.00
N LYS A 85 -5.49 -5.07 -8.49
CA LYS A 85 -5.39 -6.53 -8.34
C LYS A 85 -6.26 -6.99 -7.16
N ALA A 86 -6.91 -8.14 -7.27
CA ALA A 86 -7.52 -8.78 -6.12
C ALA A 86 -6.43 -9.22 -5.12
N ALA A 87 -6.75 -9.29 -3.82
CA ALA A 87 -5.76 -9.61 -2.78
C ALA A 87 -4.99 -10.91 -3.08
N HIS A 88 -5.70 -11.99 -3.46
CA HIS A 88 -5.09 -13.27 -3.81
C HIS A 88 -4.25 -13.25 -5.11
N ARG A 89 -4.30 -12.18 -5.90
CA ARG A 89 -3.48 -12.01 -7.12
C ARG A 89 -2.37 -10.99 -6.95
N PHE A 90 -2.24 -10.39 -5.77
CA PHE A 90 -1.19 -9.43 -5.47
C PHE A 90 0.00 -10.16 -4.86
N ASP A 91 0.88 -10.61 -5.74
CA ASP A 91 2.01 -11.52 -5.52
C ASP A 91 3.36 -10.80 -5.38
N SER A 92 3.34 -9.48 -5.29
CA SER A 92 4.54 -8.64 -5.25
C SER A 92 4.52 -7.73 -4.02
N VAL A 93 5.69 -7.54 -3.41
CA VAL A 93 5.90 -6.63 -2.28
C VAL A 93 7.23 -5.92 -2.46
N LEU A 94 7.29 -4.64 -2.08
CA LEU A 94 8.47 -3.81 -2.22
C LEU A 94 8.91 -3.31 -0.83
N TRP A 95 10.19 -3.48 -0.52
CA TRP A 95 10.84 -2.81 0.61
C TRP A 95 11.76 -1.71 0.05
N PRO A 96 11.50 -0.44 0.38
CA PRO A 96 12.23 0.68 -0.22
C PRO A 96 13.72 0.75 0.15
N LYS A 97 14.10 0.18 1.30
CA LYS A 97 15.42 0.33 1.90
C LYS A 97 15.79 -0.90 2.74
N ASP A 98 17.05 -1.35 2.63
CA ASP A 98 17.60 -2.38 3.51
C ASP A 98 17.73 -1.87 4.96
N GLY A 99 17.39 -2.73 5.91
CA GLY A 99 17.27 -2.39 7.33
C GLY A 99 15.94 -1.73 7.72
N ASP A 100 15.02 -1.48 6.78
CA ASP A 100 13.70 -0.90 7.03
C ASP A 100 12.59 -1.92 6.68
N GLY A 101 12.24 -2.76 7.66
CA GLY A 101 11.23 -3.81 7.51
C GLY A 101 11.67 -5.01 6.66
N ALA A 102 12.79 -4.90 5.95
CA ALA A 102 13.53 -6.02 5.38
C ALA A 102 15.02 -5.84 5.65
N LYS A 103 15.75 -6.93 5.92
CA LYS A 103 17.19 -6.90 6.15
C LYS A 103 17.88 -8.11 5.50
N TRP A 104 18.88 -7.87 4.67
CA TRP A 104 19.74 -8.94 4.14
C TRP A 104 20.66 -9.52 5.23
N VAL A 105 20.75 -10.85 5.31
CA VAL A 105 21.56 -11.61 6.27
C VAL A 105 22.45 -12.59 5.50
N PRO A 106 23.61 -12.13 4.99
CA PRO A 106 24.46 -12.91 4.09
C PRO A 106 25.05 -14.16 4.75
N GLU A 107 25.32 -14.12 6.06
CA GLU A 107 25.95 -15.22 6.81
C GLU A 107 25.11 -16.51 6.76
N THR A 108 23.80 -16.37 6.53
CA THR A 108 22.86 -17.49 6.49
C THR A 108 22.10 -17.58 5.17
N ASN A 109 22.48 -16.80 4.15
CA ASN A 109 21.77 -16.67 2.88
C ASN A 109 20.26 -16.45 3.07
N ARG A 110 19.90 -15.49 3.94
CA ARG A 110 18.51 -15.19 4.31
C ARG A 110 18.22 -13.71 4.20
N VAL A 111 16.95 -13.40 4.02
CA VAL A 111 16.41 -12.06 4.25
C VAL A 111 15.44 -12.13 5.42
N TYR A 112 15.61 -11.25 6.40
CA TYR A 112 14.60 -11.01 7.42
C TYR A 112 13.53 -10.09 6.83
N LEU A 113 12.26 -10.44 7.01
CA LEU A 113 11.11 -9.64 6.59
C LEU A 113 10.19 -9.44 7.81
N GLN A 114 9.89 -8.19 8.16
CA GLN A 114 9.04 -7.87 9.30
C GLN A 114 7.64 -8.50 9.15
N GLY A 115 7.19 -9.20 10.19
CA GLY A 115 5.92 -9.93 10.21
C GLY A 115 5.98 -11.34 9.61
N VAL A 116 7.06 -11.68 8.88
CA VAL A 116 7.25 -13.02 8.26
C VAL A 116 8.41 -13.78 8.91
N GLY A 117 9.48 -13.08 9.30
CA GLY A 117 10.71 -13.67 9.83
C GLY A 117 11.76 -13.91 8.74
N HIS A 118 12.64 -14.88 8.97
CA HIS A 118 13.77 -15.16 8.07
C HIS A 118 13.40 -16.10 6.92
N VAL A 119 13.51 -15.60 5.69
CA VAL A 119 13.27 -16.37 4.47
C VAL A 119 14.61 -16.73 3.82
N ARG A 120 14.79 -18.00 3.46
CA ARG A 120 15.98 -18.47 2.74
C ARG A 120 15.96 -17.94 1.31
N VAL A 121 17.10 -17.43 0.86
CA VAL A 121 17.33 -17.00 -0.52
C VAL A 121 18.32 -17.96 -1.17
N THR A 122 17.93 -18.57 -2.29
CA THR A 122 18.76 -19.55 -3.00
C THR A 122 19.79 -18.91 -3.94
N SER A 123 19.58 -17.65 -4.31
CA SER A 123 20.48 -16.85 -5.14
C SER A 123 20.59 -15.46 -4.53
N PRO A 124 21.70 -15.15 -3.82
CA PRO A 124 21.88 -13.84 -3.20
C PRO A 124 21.84 -12.73 -4.26
N PRO A 125 21.35 -11.52 -3.89
CA PRO A 125 21.22 -10.38 -4.79
C PRO A 125 22.56 -9.82 -5.28
#